data_AF-A0A377GV68-F1
#
_entry.id   AF-A0A377GV68-F1
#
_cell.length_a   1.000
_cell.length_b   1.000
_cell.length_c   1.000
_cell.angle_alpha   90.00
_cell.angle_beta   90.00
_cell.angle_gamma   90.00
#
_symmetry.space_group_name_H-M   'P 1'
#
loop_
_entity.id
_entity.type
_entity.pdbx_description
1 polymer ?
#
loop_
_entity_poly.entity_id
_entity_poly.type
_entity_poly.pdbx_seq_one_letter_code
_entity_poly.pdbx_strand_id
1 'polypeptide(L)'
;MEVISKDKAKGKAFSINKKIKKAKRLKEEKKFRRLTENKRKNAENRKERAIERAEAERASEVILKGYSKGMLIILIEGKEKKRAPLFDRKKITKKNIKDEIDNFEIKLYGSNWKISILEGYENIKEQLIWEISESL
;
A
#
# COMPACT_ATOMS: atom_id res chain seq x y z
N MET A 1 -27.20 52.09 34.84
CA MET A 1 -25.89 51.65 35.39
C MET A 1 -25.66 50.22 34.93
N GLU A 2 -24.58 49.96 34.19
CA GLU A 2 -24.19 48.58 33.87
C GLU A 2 -23.80 47.84 35.17
N VAL A 3 -24.48 46.73 35.46
CA VAL A 3 -24.21 45.92 36.65
C VAL A 3 -22.90 45.15 36.42
N ILE A 4 -21.79 45.71 36.89
CA ILE A 4 -20.50 45.04 36.86
C ILE A 4 -20.52 43.94 37.94
N SER A 5 -20.59 42.68 37.49
CA SER A 5 -20.50 41.48 38.35
C SER A 5 -19.30 41.58 39.30
N LYS A 6 -19.57 41.52 40.62
CA LYS A 6 -18.58 41.62 41.69
C LYS A 6 -17.66 40.39 41.78
N ASP A 7 -18.07 39.26 41.21
CA ASP A 7 -17.36 37.96 41.28
C ASP A 7 -16.32 37.75 40.17
N LYS A 8 -16.17 38.70 39.24
CA LYS A 8 -15.10 38.62 38.24
C LYS A 8 -13.75 38.76 38.94
N ALA A 9 -12.86 37.78 38.73
CA ALA A 9 -11.47 37.86 39.18
C ALA A 9 -10.82 39.17 38.71
N LYS A 10 -10.16 39.90 39.61
CA LYS A 10 -9.45 41.18 39.35
C LYS A 10 -7.95 41.01 39.58
N GLY A 11 -7.14 41.95 39.06
CA GLY A 11 -5.69 41.98 39.29
C GLY A 11 -4.93 40.73 38.80
N LYS A 12 -4.03 40.20 39.64
CA LYS A 12 -3.17 39.04 39.29
C LYS A 12 -4.00 37.80 38.91
N ALA A 13 -5.09 37.52 39.62
CA ALA A 13 -5.98 36.39 39.34
C ALA A 13 -6.65 36.50 37.95
N PHE A 14 -7.05 37.71 37.53
CA PHE A 14 -7.55 37.95 36.17
C PHE A 14 -6.50 37.62 35.11
N SER A 15 -5.26 38.07 35.33
CA SER A 15 -4.16 37.86 34.37
C SER A 15 -3.83 36.37 34.20
N ILE A 16 -3.88 35.59 35.28
CA ILE A 16 -3.68 34.14 35.27
C ILE A 16 -4.83 33.45 34.51
N ASN A 17 -6.09 33.80 34.84
CA ASN A 17 -7.26 33.26 34.14
C ASN A 17 -7.26 33.60 32.63
N LYS A 18 -6.82 34.81 32.27
CA LYS A 18 -6.66 35.22 30.86
C LYS A 18 -5.59 34.38 30.15
N LYS A 19 -4.44 34.13 30.79
CA LYS A 19 -3.38 33.26 30.25
C LYS A 19 -3.85 31.81 30.08
N ILE A 20 -4.54 31.25 31.08
CA ILE A 20 -5.10 29.90 31.02
C ILE A 20 -6.13 29.77 29.89
N LYS A 21 -7.06 30.73 29.75
CA LYS A 21 -8.04 30.73 28.65
C LYS A 21 -7.35 30.82 27.28
N LYS A 22 -6.31 31.65 27.13
CA LYS A 22 -5.53 31.73 25.88
C LYS A 22 -4.82 30.41 25.56
N ALA A 23 -4.19 29.79 26.57
CA ALA A 23 -3.52 28.50 26.40
C ALA A 23 -4.50 27.37 26.01
N LYS A 24 -5.69 27.32 26.62
CA LYS A 24 -6.75 26.38 26.24
C LYS A 24 -7.19 26.56 24.79
N ARG A 25 -7.48 27.79 24.35
CA ARG A 25 -7.83 28.09 22.95
C ARG A 25 -6.75 27.65 21.97
N LEU A 26 -5.48 27.96 22.26
CA LEU A 26 -4.37 27.54 21.41
C LEU A 26 -4.24 26.02 21.32
N LYS A 27 -4.49 25.29 22.42
CA LYS A 27 -4.46 23.83 22.44
C LYS A 27 -5.62 23.24 21.64
N GLU A 28 -6.82 23.80 21.77
CA GLU A 28 -8.01 23.42 21.01
C GLU A 28 -7.82 23.68 19.52
N GLU A 29 -7.28 24.84 19.14
CA GLU A 29 -7.02 25.19 17.74
C GLU A 29 -5.96 24.27 17.11
N LYS A 30 -4.86 23.98 17.82
CA LYS A 30 -3.86 23.01 17.37
C LYS A 30 -4.46 21.61 17.20
N LYS A 31 -5.33 21.19 18.13
CA LYS A 31 -6.04 19.91 18.03
C LYS A 31 -6.95 19.89 16.81
N PHE A 32 -7.71 20.97 16.58
CA PHE A 32 -8.59 21.08 15.42
C PHE A 32 -7.82 21.03 14.10
N ARG A 33 -6.73 21.79 13.96
CA ARG A 33 -5.86 21.76 12.77
C ARG A 33 -5.34 20.34 12.49
N ARG A 34 -4.82 19.65 13.50
CA ARG A 34 -4.36 18.26 13.39
C ARG A 34 -5.47 17.31 12.95
N LEU A 35 -6.67 17.46 13.50
CA LEU A 35 -7.82 16.63 13.11
C LEU A 35 -8.22 16.86 11.66
N THR A 36 -8.25 18.10 11.20
CA THR A 36 -8.58 18.46 9.81
C THR A 36 -7.53 17.91 8.84
N GLU A 37 -6.25 18.05 9.17
CA GLU A 37 -5.15 17.53 8.35
C GLU A 37 -5.15 16.00 8.29
N ASN A 38 -5.37 15.33 9.42
CA ASN A 38 -5.51 13.88 9.47
C ASN A 38 -6.71 13.39 8.65
N LYS A 39 -7.84 14.12 8.69
CA LYS A 39 -9.00 13.80 7.84
C LYS A 39 -8.65 13.91 6.36
N ARG A 40 -7.93 14.96 5.95
CA ARG A 40 -7.47 15.12 4.56
C ARG A 40 -6.56 13.97 4.13
N LYS A 41 -5.51 13.69 4.92
CA LYS A 41 -4.56 12.59 4.63
C LYS A 41 -5.26 11.24 4.58
N ASN A 42 -6.21 10.98 5.49
CA ASN A 42 -6.98 9.74 5.48
C ASN A 42 -7.89 9.63 4.24
N ALA A 43 -8.43 10.74 3.73
CA ALA A 43 -9.23 10.73 2.51
C ALA A 43 -8.37 10.45 1.27
N GLU A 44 -7.17 11.04 1.18
CA GLU A 44 -6.20 10.76 0.12
C GLU A 44 -5.74 9.29 0.17
N ASN A 45 -5.33 8.80 1.34
CA ASN A 45 -4.94 7.40 1.53
C ASN A 45 -6.06 6.41 1.16
N ARG A 46 -7.34 6.78 1.35
CA ARG A 46 -8.47 5.94 0.91
C ARG A 46 -8.57 5.86 -0.61
N LYS A 47 -8.33 6.97 -1.32
CA LYS A 47 -8.33 6.99 -2.78
C LYS A 47 -7.18 6.16 -3.33
N GLU A 48 -5.98 6.34 -2.77
CA GLU A 48 -4.79 5.57 -3.16
C GLU A 48 -5.00 4.07 -2.95
N ARG A 49 -5.51 3.65 -1.78
CA ARG A 49 -5.85 2.24 -1.52
C ARG A 49 -6.94 1.70 -2.46
N ALA A 50 -7.89 2.52 -2.89
CA ALA A 50 -8.91 2.09 -3.83
C ALA A 50 -8.31 1.84 -5.22
N ILE A 51 -7.35 2.66 -5.64
CA ILE A 51 -6.59 2.46 -6.89
C ILE A 51 -5.74 1.20 -6.79
N GLU A 52 -4.98 1.05 -5.70
CA GLU A 52 -4.13 -0.13 -5.46
C GLU A 52 -4.95 -1.43 -5.45
N ARG A 53 -6.14 -1.43 -4.81
CA ARG A 53 -7.05 -2.58 -4.87
C ARG A 53 -7.57 -2.87 -6.27
N ALA A 54 -7.96 -1.84 -7.02
CA ALA A 54 -8.42 -2.03 -8.39
C ALA A 54 -7.30 -2.58 -9.29
N GLU A 55 -6.05 -2.17 -9.07
CA GLU A 55 -4.89 -2.74 -9.76
C GLU A 55 -4.62 -4.20 -9.33
N ALA A 56 -4.75 -4.51 -8.04
CA ALA A 56 -4.61 -5.87 -7.53
C ALA A 56 -5.68 -6.82 -8.09
N GLU A 57 -6.93 -6.36 -8.17
CA GLU A 57 -8.04 -7.10 -8.77
C GLU A 57 -7.76 -7.37 -10.25
N ARG A 58 -7.38 -6.35 -11.04
CA ARG A 58 -6.98 -6.54 -12.44
C ARG A 58 -5.78 -7.47 -12.60
N ALA A 59 -4.80 -7.41 -11.69
CA ALA A 59 -3.65 -8.30 -11.72
C ALA A 59 -4.06 -9.75 -11.44
N SER A 60 -5.03 -9.96 -10.55
CA SER A 60 -5.56 -11.29 -10.23
C SER A 60 -6.30 -11.91 -11.42
N GLU A 61 -6.97 -11.09 -12.26
CA GLU A 61 -7.61 -11.53 -13.50
C GLU A 61 -6.63 -11.94 -14.61
N VAL A 62 -5.32 -11.65 -14.45
CA VAL A 62 -4.32 -12.06 -15.44
C VAL A 62 -4.04 -13.55 -15.27
N ILE A 63 -4.34 -14.31 -16.31
CA ILE A 63 -4.11 -15.76 -16.33
C ILE A 63 -2.67 -16.05 -16.70
N LEU A 64 -1.97 -16.78 -15.85
CA LEU A 64 -0.67 -17.36 -16.17
C LEU A 64 -0.90 -18.63 -17.00
N LYS A 65 -0.40 -18.64 -18.25
CA LYS A 65 -0.58 -19.78 -19.18
C LYS A 65 0.63 -20.68 -19.28
N GLY A 66 1.83 -20.18 -19.01
CA GLY A 66 3.03 -21.02 -19.10
C GLY A 66 4.32 -20.26 -18.89
N TYR A 67 5.41 -20.99 -19.05
CA TYR A 67 6.77 -20.47 -19.09
C TYR A 67 7.45 -20.97 -20.36
N SER A 68 8.26 -20.12 -20.97
CA SER A 68 9.04 -20.53 -22.15
C SER A 68 10.24 -19.62 -22.31
N LYS A 69 11.43 -20.22 -22.49
CA LYS A 69 12.69 -19.52 -22.79
C LYS A 69 12.97 -18.35 -21.83
N GLY A 70 12.76 -18.55 -20.54
CA GLY A 70 13.04 -17.51 -19.55
C GLY A 70 11.91 -16.49 -19.34
N MET A 71 10.77 -16.61 -20.05
CA MET A 71 9.66 -15.67 -20.00
C MET A 71 8.34 -16.34 -19.60
N LEU A 72 7.56 -15.65 -18.76
CA LEU A 72 6.19 -15.99 -18.42
C LEU A 72 5.26 -15.63 -19.57
N ILE A 73 4.40 -16.56 -19.96
CA ILE A 73 3.32 -16.36 -20.91
C ILE A 73 2.07 -16.06 -20.10
N ILE A 74 1.59 -14.84 -20.21
CA ILE A 74 0.40 -14.35 -19.51
C ILE A 74 -0.69 -13.96 -20.50
N LEU A 75 -1.94 -14.17 -20.12
CA LEU A 75 -3.10 -13.70 -20.85
C LEU A 75 -3.64 -12.45 -20.16
N ILE A 76 -3.53 -11.30 -20.83
CA ILE A 76 -4.11 -10.04 -20.36
C ILE A 76 -5.25 -9.71 -21.31
N GLU A 77 -6.49 -9.65 -20.81
CA GLU A 77 -7.67 -9.22 -21.60
C GLU A 77 -7.79 -9.98 -22.94
N GLY A 78 -7.55 -11.29 -22.92
CA GLY A 78 -7.61 -12.15 -24.11
C GLY A 78 -6.41 -12.05 -25.06
N LYS A 79 -5.38 -11.25 -24.75
CA LYS A 79 -4.13 -11.17 -25.52
C LYS A 79 -2.98 -11.85 -24.78
N GLU A 80 -2.30 -12.76 -25.48
CA GLU A 80 -1.10 -13.39 -24.95
C GLU A 80 0.09 -12.44 -25.01
N LYS A 81 0.77 -12.28 -23.89
CA LYS A 81 1.99 -11.48 -23.77
C LYS A 81 3.06 -12.28 -23.04
N LYS A 82 4.30 -12.07 -23.46
CA LYS A 82 5.47 -12.59 -22.76
C LYS A 82 6.02 -11.53 -21.82
N ARG A 83 6.36 -11.92 -20.60
CA ARG A 83 6.94 -11.04 -19.58
C ARG A 83 8.10 -11.73 -18.89
N ALA A 84 9.12 -10.96 -18.55
CA ALA A 84 10.23 -11.46 -17.76
C ALA A 84 9.80 -11.58 -16.29
N PRO A 85 10.03 -12.73 -15.63
CA PRO A 85 9.96 -12.80 -14.18
C PRO A 85 11.09 -11.95 -13.57
N LEU A 86 10.75 -11.24 -12.50
CA LEU A 86 11.66 -10.43 -11.71
C LEU A 86 11.96 -11.17 -10.41
N PHE A 87 13.22 -11.46 -10.18
CA PHE A 87 13.68 -12.14 -8.97
C PHE A 87 15.17 -11.87 -8.73
N ASP A 88 15.61 -12.04 -7.48
CA ASP A 88 17.02 -11.91 -7.13
C ASP A 88 17.78 -13.20 -7.50
N ARG A 89 18.52 -13.15 -8.61
CA ARG A 89 19.34 -14.27 -9.10
C ARG A 89 20.33 -14.81 -8.08
N LYS A 90 20.79 -13.99 -7.12
CA LYS A 90 21.77 -14.43 -6.11
C LYS A 90 21.16 -15.32 -5.03
N LYS A 91 19.86 -15.19 -4.79
CA LYS A 91 19.14 -15.95 -3.75
C LYS A 91 18.60 -17.28 -4.25
N ILE A 92 18.52 -17.45 -5.57
CA ILE A 92 17.90 -18.63 -6.16
C ILE A 92 18.96 -19.66 -6.47
N THR A 93 18.74 -20.85 -5.93
CA THR A 93 19.51 -22.05 -6.20
C THR A 93 18.55 -23.19 -6.46
N LYS A 94 18.99 -24.27 -7.12
CA LYS A 94 18.14 -25.45 -7.39
C LYS A 94 17.48 -26.04 -6.15
N LYS A 95 18.12 -25.87 -4.98
CA LYS A 95 17.60 -26.37 -3.69
C LYS A 95 16.51 -25.47 -3.09
N ASN A 96 16.59 -24.16 -3.30
CA ASN A 96 15.70 -23.16 -2.68
C ASN A 96 14.58 -22.67 -3.60
N ILE A 97 14.57 -23.11 -4.86
CA ILE A 97 13.63 -22.59 -5.86
C ILE A 97 12.17 -22.84 -5.51
N LYS A 98 11.87 -23.98 -4.87
CA LYS A 98 10.51 -24.36 -4.49
C LYS A 98 9.90 -23.40 -3.46
N ASP A 99 10.75 -22.84 -2.60
CA ASP A 99 10.34 -21.93 -1.54
C ASP A 99 10.34 -20.48 -2.02
N GLU A 100 11.26 -20.10 -2.92
CA GLU A 100 11.40 -18.73 -3.41
C GLU A 100 10.51 -18.38 -4.60
N ILE A 101 9.92 -19.37 -5.28
CA ILE A 101 9.13 -19.10 -6.50
C ILE A 101 7.90 -18.22 -6.23
N ASP A 102 7.32 -18.30 -5.03
CA ASP A 102 6.21 -17.46 -4.62
C ASP A 102 6.61 -15.98 -4.46
N ASN A 103 7.92 -15.68 -4.36
CA ASN A 103 8.47 -14.32 -4.31
C ASN A 103 8.80 -13.76 -5.69
N PHE A 104 8.60 -14.51 -6.76
CA PHE A 104 8.85 -13.99 -8.10
C PHE A 104 7.82 -12.92 -8.43
N GLU A 105 8.29 -11.84 -9.02
CA GLU A 105 7.47 -10.70 -9.39
C GLU A 105 7.32 -10.58 -10.91
N ILE A 106 6.26 -9.93 -11.33
CA ILE A 106 6.00 -9.57 -12.72
C ILE A 106 5.51 -8.13 -12.77
N LYS A 107 5.96 -7.38 -13.78
CA LYS A 107 5.52 -5.99 -13.97
C LYS A 107 4.18 -5.95 -14.70
N LEU A 108 3.11 -5.60 -13.98
CA LEU A 108 1.75 -5.44 -14.50
C LEU A 108 1.18 -4.08 -14.11
N TYR A 109 0.52 -3.42 -15.06
CA TYR A 109 -0.15 -2.13 -14.85
C TYR A 109 0.71 -1.01 -14.24
N GLY A 110 2.05 -1.09 -14.36
CA GLY A 110 3.00 -0.11 -13.83
C GLY A 110 3.66 -0.51 -12.51
N SER A 111 3.10 -1.51 -11.82
CA SER A 111 3.54 -2.01 -10.52
C SER A 111 4.11 -3.43 -10.64
N ASN A 112 4.88 -3.85 -9.63
CA ASN A 112 5.35 -5.23 -9.52
C ASN A 112 4.36 -6.03 -8.70
N TRP A 113 3.94 -7.17 -9.22
CA TRP A 113 3.01 -8.08 -8.56
C TRP A 113 3.64 -9.45 -8.43
N LYS A 114 3.38 -10.15 -7.33
CA LYS A 114 3.83 -11.52 -7.17
C LYS A 114 3.10 -12.43 -8.15
N ILE A 115 3.82 -13.38 -8.75
CA ILE A 115 3.21 -14.35 -9.67
C ILE A 115 2.19 -15.24 -8.96
N SER A 116 2.29 -15.39 -7.64
CA SER A 116 1.35 -16.13 -6.80
C SER A 116 -0.07 -15.55 -6.78
N ILE A 117 -0.24 -14.28 -7.17
CA ILE A 117 -1.55 -13.61 -7.22
C ILE A 117 -2.27 -13.92 -8.53
N LEU A 118 -1.54 -14.36 -9.56
CA LEU A 118 -2.10 -14.59 -10.90
C LEU A 118 -2.96 -15.86 -10.90
N GLU A 119 -4.06 -15.79 -11.65
CA GLU A 119 -4.91 -16.95 -11.87
C GLU A 119 -4.16 -18.04 -12.65
N GLY A 120 -4.29 -19.30 -12.21
CA GLY A 120 -3.61 -20.44 -12.85
C GLY A 120 -2.16 -20.67 -12.39
N TYR A 121 -1.63 -19.85 -11.47
CA TYR A 121 -0.29 -20.05 -10.91
C TYR A 121 -0.10 -21.45 -10.31
N GLU A 122 -1.04 -21.94 -9.49
CA GLU A 122 -0.93 -23.25 -8.83
C GLU A 122 -0.79 -24.39 -9.84
N ASN A 123 -1.47 -24.31 -10.98
CA ASN A 123 -1.42 -25.34 -12.02
C ASN A 123 -0.06 -25.40 -12.74
N ILE A 124 0.64 -24.28 -12.81
CA ILE A 124 1.90 -24.14 -13.58
C ILE A 124 3.11 -24.12 -12.64
N LYS A 125 2.91 -24.02 -11.33
CA LYS A 125 3.98 -23.93 -10.32
C LYS A 125 5.03 -25.03 -10.48
N GLU A 126 4.60 -26.28 -10.67
CA GLU A 126 5.53 -27.41 -10.85
C GLU A 126 6.32 -27.32 -12.16
N GLN A 127 5.66 -26.97 -13.26
CA GLN A 127 6.32 -26.76 -14.55
C GLN A 127 7.34 -25.63 -14.48
N LEU A 128 6.98 -24.52 -13.83
CA LEU A 128 7.86 -23.37 -13.62
C LEU A 128 9.10 -23.75 -12.80
N ILE A 129 8.91 -24.47 -11.70
CA ILE A 129 10.03 -24.97 -10.87
C ILE A 129 10.98 -25.81 -11.73
N TRP A 130 10.42 -26.72 -12.53
CA TRP A 130 11.21 -27.62 -13.37
C TRP A 130 11.99 -26.85 -14.45
N GLU A 131 11.34 -26.01 -15.26
CA GLU A 131 12.00 -25.27 -16.33
C GLU A 131 13.06 -24.27 -15.80
N ILE A 132 12.78 -23.60 -14.68
CA ILE A 132 13.75 -22.67 -14.10
C ILE A 132 14.93 -23.45 -13.47
N SER A 133 14.69 -24.62 -12.89
CA SER A 133 15.75 -25.49 -12.37
C SER A 133 16.65 -26.08 -13.48
N GLU A 134 16.11 -26.33 -14.68
CA GLU A 134 16.93 -26.69 -15.83
C GLU A 134 17.76 -25.51 -16.35
N SER A 135 17.21 -24.30 -16.31
CA SER A 135 17.88 -23.10 -16.80
C SER A 135 18.94 -22.51 -15.85
N LEU A 136 18.97 -22.94 -14.58
CA LEU A 136 19.96 -22.56 -13.55
C LEU A 136 21.19 -23.47 -13.58
#